data_AF-A0AAW9KLI1-F1
#
_entry.id   AF-A0AAW9KLI1-F1
#
_cell.length_a   1.000
_cell.length_b   1.000
_cell.length_c   1.000
_cell.angle_alpha   90.00
_cell.angle_beta   90.00
_cell.angle_gamma   90.00
#
_symmetry.space_group_name_H-M   'P 1'
#
loop_
_entity.id
_entity.type
_entity.pdbx_description
1 polymer ?
#
loop_
_entity_poly.entity_id
_entity_poly.type
_entity_poly.pdbx_seq_one_letter_code
_entity_poly.pdbx_strand_id
1 'polypeptide(L)' 'MDKKQRIEELVEELNRYAYEYYSLDNSSISDKDYDKKYDELRKLEEETNYILSYSPTLR' A
#
# COMPACT_ATOMS: atom_id res chain seq x y z
N MET A 1 6.04 16.05 7.68
CA MET A 1 5.14 14.92 7.38
C MET A 1 5.75 13.70 8.02
N ASP A 2 5.04 13.11 8.97
CA ASP A 2 5.50 11.92 9.68
C ASP A 2 5.51 10.74 8.69
N LYS A 3 6.66 10.07 8.57
CA LYS A 3 6.82 8.91 7.69
C LYS A 3 5.80 7.81 8.00
N LYS A 4 5.38 7.70 9.28
CA LYS A 4 4.32 6.79 9.72
C LYS A 4 2.96 7.12 9.12
N GLN A 5 2.58 8.40 9.06
CA GLN A 5 1.33 8.80 8.41
C GLN A 5 1.35 8.42 6.92
N ARG A 6 2.50 8.58 6.26
CA ARG A 6 2.65 8.18 4.85
C ARG A 6 2.50 6.67 4.66
N ILE A 7 3.03 5.87 5.58
CA ILE A 7 2.84 4.41 5.60
C ILE A 7 1.36 4.07 5.75
N GLU A 8 0.65 4.69 6.70
CA GLU A 8 -0.79 4.49 6.90
C GLU A 8 -1.59 4.81 5.63
N GLU A 9 -1.34 5.95 4.99
CA GLU A 9 -1.99 6.35 3.73
C GLU A 9 -1.74 5.33 2.61
N LEU A 10 -0.48 4.91 2.41
CA LEU A 10 -0.13 3.94 1.37
C LEU A 10 -0.76 2.57 1.62
N VAL A 11 -0.80 2.11 2.88
CA VAL A 11 -1.46 0.86 3.26
C VAL A 11 -2.96 0.92 2.98
N GLU A 12 -3.64 2.02 3.34
CA GLU A 12 -5.06 2.19 3.05
C GLU A 12 -5.33 2.23 1.54
N GLU A 13 -4.55 3.01 0.78
CA GLU A 13 -4.67 3.09 -0.67
C GLU A 13 -4.50 1.71 -1.33
N LEU A 14 -3.43 0.99 -1.01
CA LEU A 14 -3.12 -0.31 -1.60
C LEU A 14 -4.16 -1.38 -1.22
N ASN A 15 -4.65 -1.39 0.03
CA ASN A 15 -5.74 -2.27 0.42
C ASN A 15 -7.04 -1.94 -0.32
N ARG A 16 -7.33 -0.66 -0.51
CA ARG A 16 -8.48 -0.21 -1.28
C ARG A 16 -8.36 -0.66 -2.74
N TYR A 17 -7.21 -0.46 -3.38
CA TYR A 17 -6.99 -0.91 -4.76
C TYR A 17 -7.10 -2.43 -4.89
N ALA A 18 -6.56 -3.19 -3.95
CA ALA A 18 -6.74 -4.64 -3.92
C ALA A 18 -8.22 -5.02 -3.78
N TYR A 19 -8.96 -4.34 -2.90
CA TYR A 19 -10.40 -4.57 -2.75
C TYR A 19 -11.18 -4.24 -4.02
N GLU A 20 -10.90 -3.11 -4.68
CA GLU A 20 -11.54 -2.72 -5.94
C GLU A 20 -11.24 -3.72 -7.06
N TYR A 21 -9.98 -4.18 -7.17
CA TYR A 21 -9.54 -5.19 -8.14
C TYR A 21 -10.28 -6.53 -7.94
N TYR A 22 -10.28 -7.06 -6.71
CA TYR A 22 -10.84 -8.38 -6.43
C TYR A 22 -12.37 -8.38 -6.27
N SER A 23 -12.98 -7.27 -5.84
CA SER A 23 -14.41 -7.24 -5.47
C SER A 23 -15.29 -6.54 -6.49
N LEU A 24 -14.77 -5.56 -7.24
CA LEU A 24 -15.57 -4.71 -8.13
C LEU A 24 -15.30 -4.96 -9.62
N ASP A 25 -14.37 -5.86 -9.96
CA ASP A 25 -13.89 -6.07 -11.35
C ASP A 25 -13.47 -4.73 -12.02
N ASN A 26 -13.07 -3.76 -11.19
CA ASN A 26 -12.82 -2.39 -11.60
C ASN A 26 -11.43 -1.97 -11.09
N SER A 27 -10.45 -2.03 -11.98
CA SER A 27 -9.10 -1.60 -11.68
C SER A 27 -9.02 -0.07 -11.77
N SER A 28 -9.16 0.61 -10.62
CA SER A 28 -8.92 2.04 -10.52
C SER A 28 -7.47 2.43 -10.82
N ILE A 29 -6.51 1.50 -10.69
CA ILE A 29 -5.10 1.70 -11.03
C ILE A 29 -4.51 0.53 -11.82
N SER A 30 -3.47 0.78 -12.61
CA SER A 30 -2.71 -0.26 -13.30
C SER A 30 -1.72 -0.95 -12.34
N ASP A 31 -1.39 -2.21 -12.59
CA ASP A 31 -0.38 -2.98 -11.84
C ASP A 31 0.91 -2.18 -11.62
N LYS A 32 1.36 -1.41 -12.63
CA LYS A 32 2.57 -0.59 -12.53
C LYS A 32 2.49 0.51 -11.48
N ASP A 33 1.32 1.12 -11.31
CA ASP A 33 1.13 2.15 -10.28
C ASP A 33 0.97 1.51 -8.89
N TYR A 34 0.41 0.31 -8.82
CA TYR A 34 0.36 -0.49 -7.61
C TYR A 34 1.76 -0.86 -7.13
N ASP A 35 2.58 -1.43 -8.02
CA ASP A 35 3.97 -1.80 -7.76
C ASP A 35 4.79 -0.61 -7.23
N LYS A 36 4.67 0.56 -7.86
CA LYS A 36 5.37 1.77 -7.39
C LYS A 36 5.00 2.16 -5.97
N LYS A 37 3.70 2.16 -5.65
CA LYS A 37 3.20 2.52 -4.32
C LYS A 37 3.62 1.48 -3.28
N TYR A 38 3.61 0.21 -3.67
CA TYR A 38 4.05 -0.90 -2.84
C TYR A 38 5.56 -0.82 -2.54
N ASP A 39 6.39 -0.53 -3.53
CA ASP A 39 7.83 -0.30 -3.34
C ASP A 39 8.11 0.90 -2.43
N GLU A 40 7.34 1.99 -2.56
CA GLU A 40 7.44 3.15 -1.67
C GLU A 40 7.10 2.78 -0.23
N LEU A 41 5.99 2.06 -0.03
CA LEU A 41 5.55 1.58 1.27
C LEU A 41 6.63 0.71 1.91
N ARG A 42 7.15 -0.29 1.18
CA ARG A 42 8.17 -1.20 1.67
C ARG A 42 9.43 -0.46 2.13
N LYS A 43 9.92 0.50 1.35
CA LYS A 43 11.10 1.30 1.71
C LYS A 43 10.87 2.10 3.00
N LEU A 44 9.67 2.68 3.15
CA LEU A 44 9.32 3.44 4.35
C LEU A 44 9.20 2.53 5.57
N GLU A 45 8.59 1.35 5.41
CA GLU A 45 8.49 0.34 6.46
C GLU A 45 9.87 -0.17 6.90
N GLU A 46 10.79 -0.43 5.96
CA GLU A 46 12.17 -0.84 6.24
C GLU A 46 12.96 0.28 6.95
N GLU A 47 12.79 1.54 6.54
CA GLU A 47 13.50 2.67 7.12
C GLU A 47 13.00 3.05 8.53
N THR A 48 11.69 2.94 8.75
CA THR A 48 11.05 3.33 10.03
C THR A 48 10.86 2.17 10.99
N ASN A 49 11.05 0.93 10.50
CA ASN A 49 10.73 -0.31 11.19
C ASN A 49 9.26 -0.36 11.70
N TYR A 50 8.37 0.37 11.01
CA TYR A 50 6.96 0.52 11.34
C TYR A 50 6.11 -0.16 10.28
N ILE A 51 5.59 -1.35 10.59
CA ILE A 51 4.77 -2.16 9.68
C ILE A 51 3.40 -2.34 10.31
N LEU A 52 2.34 -2.10 9.54
CA LEU A 52 0.96 -2.30 9.99
C LEU A 52 0.56 -3.77 9.85
N SER A 53 -0.22 -4.29 10.78
CA SER A 53 -0.69 -5.69 10.76
C SER A 53 -1.55 -6.03 9.52
N TYR A 54 -2.17 -5.03 8.92
CA TYR A 54 -2.97 -5.12 7.69
C TYR A 54 -2.22 -4.53 6.49
N SER A 55 -0.90 -4.38 6.57
CA SER A 55 -0.08 -3.92 5.45
C SER A 55 -0.10 -4.95 4.32
N PRO A 56 -0.29 -4.52 3.06
CA PRO A 56 -0.21 -5.41 1.91
C PRO A 56 1.18 -6.05 1.73
N THR A 57 2.23 -5.49 2.35
CA THR A 57 3.59 -6.05 2.31
C THR A 57 3.77 -7.34 3.10
N LEU A 58 2.79 -7.69 3.94
CA LEU A 58 2.76 -8.92 4.74
C LEU A 58 2.03 -10.10 4.08
N ARG A 59 1.40 -9.89 2.91
CA ARG A 59 0.66 -10.93 2.19
C ARG A 59 1.55 -11.85 1.35
#